data_AF-A0A933R1H9-F1
#
_entry.id   AF-A0A933R1H9-F1
#
_cell.length_a   1.000
_cell.length_b   1.000
_cell.length_c   1.000
_cell.angle_alpha   90.00
_cell.angle_beta   90.00
_cell.angle_gamma   90.00
#
_symmetry.space_group_name_H-M   'P 1'
#
loop_
_entity.id
_entity.type
_entity.pdbx_description
1 polymer ?
#
loop_
_entity_poly.entity_id
_entity_poly.type
_entity_poly.pdbx_seq_one_letter_code
_entity_poly.pdbx_strand_id
1 'polypeptide(L)'
;MRIGHTVLVLSLLGALFAEGAQARVFRCTDADGKVSYSQTPCPAAQQAAEMRGMNSGKQQDRDLCRDARELAIAAFGEMGRGLEPAEVIDQYGGIDYINAAALGVINFAASLRYNTSLTPQRVGSLTFSRCRSGGFGELQPGDLPISEDSAPAQPVPTESQPGTSAAAPAPDEVDACVRYRQQLQDIERQLRPGDRGEDGEMLRQERERYQALWSTECVN
;
A
#
# COMPACT_ATOMS: atom_id res chain seq x y z
N MET A 1 22.07 48.52 -44.42
CA MET A 1 21.65 48.16 -43.04
C MET A 1 20.12 48.01 -42.99
N ARG A 2 19.59 46.79 -43.21
CA ARG A 2 18.15 46.45 -43.08
C ARG A 2 18.00 44.95 -42.77
N ILE A 3 18.41 44.52 -41.56
CA ILE A 3 18.25 43.12 -41.10
C ILE A 3 17.54 43.04 -39.73
N GLY A 4 17.24 44.20 -39.11
CA GLY A 4 16.80 44.24 -37.70
C GLY A 4 15.30 44.12 -37.43
N HIS A 5 14.41 44.06 -38.42
CA HIS A 5 12.96 44.09 -38.18
C HIS A 5 12.24 42.77 -38.48
N THR A 6 12.84 41.89 -39.28
CA THR A 6 12.26 40.59 -39.64
C THR A 6 12.38 39.56 -38.51
N VAL A 7 13.36 39.69 -37.62
CA VAL A 7 13.56 38.74 -36.51
C VAL A 7 12.57 38.95 -35.37
N LEU A 8 12.10 40.19 -35.16
CA LEU A 8 11.23 40.53 -34.03
C LEU A 8 9.78 40.08 -34.26
N VAL A 9 9.32 40.06 -35.51
CA VAL A 9 7.97 39.57 -35.86
C VAL A 9 7.87 38.04 -35.78
N LEU A 10 8.97 37.31 -36.06
CA LEU A 10 8.95 35.84 -36.02
C LEU A 10 8.91 35.26 -34.60
N SER A 11 9.38 35.99 -33.58
CA SER A 11 9.35 35.51 -32.18
C SER A 11 8.00 35.71 -31.49
N LEU A 12 7.13 36.60 -32.01
CA LEU A 12 5.82 36.84 -31.41
C LEU A 12 4.74 35.83 -31.85
N LEU A 13 4.95 35.11 -32.96
CA LEU A 13 3.97 34.14 -33.49
C LEU A 13 4.03 32.74 -32.83
N GLY A 14 5.07 32.45 -32.04
CA GLY A 14 5.25 31.13 -31.41
C GLY A 14 4.40 30.88 -30.16
N ALA A 15 3.78 31.92 -29.58
CA ALA A 15 3.07 31.82 -28.29
C ALA A 15 1.58 31.48 -28.42
N LEU A 16 1.03 31.39 -29.64
CA LEU A 16 -0.41 31.21 -29.88
C LEU A 16 -0.87 29.74 -29.99
N PHE A 17 0.05 28.77 -29.95
CA PHE A 17 -0.28 27.33 -30.10
C PHE A 17 0.02 26.50 -28.86
N ALA A 18 0.09 27.10 -27.67
CA ALA A 18 0.15 26.36 -26.42
C ALA A 18 -1.26 25.96 -25.95
N GLU A 19 -2.03 25.27 -26.79
CA GLU A 19 -3.17 24.51 -26.31
C GLU A 19 -2.62 23.31 -25.55
N GLY A 20 -2.69 23.37 -24.22
CA GLY A 20 -2.30 22.27 -23.35
C GLY A 20 -3.07 21.02 -23.76
N ALA A 21 -2.38 20.07 -24.37
CA ALA A 21 -2.91 18.75 -24.71
C ALA A 21 -3.27 18.01 -23.42
N GLN A 22 -4.49 18.23 -22.93
CA GLN A 22 -5.10 17.45 -21.87
C GLN A 22 -5.43 16.09 -22.49
N ALA A 23 -4.50 15.14 -22.40
CA ALA A 23 -4.72 13.77 -22.89
C ALA A 23 -5.83 13.11 -22.05
N ARG A 24 -7.06 13.16 -22.55
CA ARG A 24 -8.22 12.48 -21.95
C ARG A 24 -8.39 11.13 -22.63
N VAL A 25 -8.51 10.07 -21.84
CA VAL A 25 -8.75 8.71 -22.34
C VAL A 25 -10.19 8.34 -22.00
N PHE A 26 -11.00 8.09 -23.02
CA PHE A 26 -12.39 7.65 -22.90
C PHE A 26 -12.44 6.12 -22.91
N ARG A 27 -13.25 5.55 -22.01
CA ARG A 27 -13.60 4.13 -22.02
C ARG A 27 -14.92 3.97 -22.77
N CYS A 28 -14.86 3.37 -23.95
CA CYS A 28 -16.02 3.14 -24.81
C CYS A 28 -16.46 1.68 -24.70
N THR A 29 -17.74 1.45 -24.43
CA THR A 29 -18.34 0.12 -24.42
C THR A 29 -19.32 0.01 -25.58
N ASP A 30 -19.14 -0.97 -26.46
CA ASP A 30 -20.04 -1.23 -27.58
C ASP A 30 -21.24 -2.11 -27.18
N ALA A 31 -22.14 -2.36 -28.13
CA ALA A 31 -23.36 -3.14 -27.90
C ALA A 31 -23.08 -4.62 -27.56
N ASP A 32 -21.91 -5.14 -27.93
CA ASP A 32 -21.45 -6.49 -27.64
C ASP A 32 -20.74 -6.59 -26.28
N GLY A 33 -20.64 -5.47 -25.54
CA GLY A 33 -19.99 -5.39 -24.24
C GLY A 33 -18.46 -5.32 -24.33
N LYS A 34 -17.88 -5.13 -25.52
CA LYS A 34 -16.44 -5.01 -25.70
C LYS A 34 -16.00 -3.60 -25.34
N VAL A 35 -14.96 -3.55 -24.50
CA VAL A 35 -14.38 -2.31 -23.98
C VAL A 35 -13.20 -1.90 -24.85
N SER A 36 -13.20 -0.67 -25.34
CA SER A 36 -12.06 -0.05 -26.02
C SER A 36 -11.70 1.29 -25.38
N TYR A 37 -10.42 1.64 -25.41
CA TYR A 37 -9.90 2.90 -24.88
C TYR A 37 -9.53 3.81 -26.05
N SER A 38 -10.08 5.02 -26.07
CA SER A 38 -9.84 5.99 -27.15
C SER A 38 -9.41 7.33 -26.58
N GLN A 39 -8.56 8.05 -27.32
CA GLN A 39 -8.23 9.45 -27.01
C GLN A 39 -9.26 10.44 -27.61
N THR A 40 -10.20 9.94 -28.41
CA THR A 40 -11.32 10.70 -28.96
C THR A 40 -12.64 10.29 -28.29
N PRO A 41 -13.62 11.21 -28.16
CA PRO A 41 -14.93 10.88 -27.58
C PRO A 41 -15.58 9.69 -28.28
N CYS A 42 -16.26 8.83 -27.50
CA CYS A 42 -16.91 7.65 -28.08
C CYS A 42 -18.01 8.08 -29.06
N PRO A 43 -18.18 7.36 -30.19
CA PRO A 43 -19.28 7.60 -31.11
C PRO A 43 -20.64 7.50 -30.37
N ALA A 44 -21.62 8.30 -30.77
CA ALA A 44 -22.89 8.51 -30.06
C ALA A 44 -23.72 7.24 -29.78
N ALA A 45 -23.39 6.11 -30.42
CA ALA A 45 -24.00 4.81 -30.20
C ALA A 45 -23.36 4.00 -29.05
N GLN A 46 -22.31 4.52 -28.41
CA GLN A 46 -21.56 3.84 -27.34
C GLN A 46 -21.71 4.58 -26.02
N GLN A 47 -21.79 3.83 -24.92
CA GLN A 47 -21.73 4.42 -23.58
C GLN A 47 -20.30 4.88 -23.32
N ALA A 48 -20.11 6.19 -23.29
CA ALA A 48 -18.86 6.83 -22.88
C ALA A 48 -18.87 7.01 -21.36
N ALA A 49 -18.03 6.26 -20.66
CA ALA A 49 -17.58 6.69 -19.34
C ALA A 49 -16.31 7.52 -19.56
N GLU A 50 -16.39 8.83 -19.34
CA GLU A 50 -15.18 9.64 -19.23
C GLU A 50 -14.42 9.08 -18.02
N MET A 51 -13.23 8.52 -18.27
CA MET A 51 -12.32 8.27 -17.16
C MET A 51 -11.85 9.64 -16.70
N ARG A 52 -12.56 10.22 -15.73
CA ARG A 52 -12.01 11.31 -14.92
C ARG A 52 -10.67 10.80 -14.42
N GLY A 53 -9.58 11.35 -14.95
CA GLY A 53 -8.26 11.16 -14.35
C GLY A 53 -8.40 11.40 -12.85
N MET A 54 -7.80 10.52 -12.04
CA MET A 54 -7.87 10.57 -10.57
C MET A 54 -7.93 12.02 -10.07
N ASN A 55 -9.11 12.41 -9.58
CA ASN A 55 -9.45 13.69 -8.96
C ASN A 55 -8.88 14.97 -9.59
N SER A 56 -9.52 15.44 -10.67
CA SER A 56 -9.37 16.82 -11.20
C SER A 56 -10.12 17.87 -10.35
N GLY A 57 -10.18 17.75 -9.02
CA GLY A 57 -11.14 18.51 -8.21
C GLY A 57 -10.61 19.21 -6.97
N LYS A 58 -9.84 18.53 -6.11
CA LYS A 58 -9.31 19.13 -4.89
C LYS A 58 -7.92 18.58 -4.66
N GLN A 59 -6.93 19.44 -4.77
CA GLN A 59 -5.59 19.16 -4.28
C GLN A 59 -5.73 18.81 -2.79
N GLN A 60 -5.35 17.58 -2.43
CA GLN A 60 -5.42 17.13 -1.05
C GLN A 60 -4.62 18.06 -0.13
N ASP A 61 -5.07 18.18 1.12
CA ASP A 61 -4.39 18.97 2.13
C ASP A 61 -2.96 18.42 2.31
N ARG A 62 -1.97 19.31 2.35
CA ARG A 62 -0.57 18.92 2.48
C ARG A 62 -0.29 18.27 3.83
N ASP A 63 -0.98 18.68 4.89
CA ASP A 63 -0.79 18.13 6.21
C ASP A 63 -1.37 16.71 6.27
N LEU A 64 -2.57 16.49 5.74
CA LEU A 64 -3.15 15.13 5.63
C LEU A 64 -2.28 14.19 4.76
N CYS A 65 -1.63 14.71 3.72
CA CYS A 65 -0.68 13.90 2.95
C CYS A 65 0.65 13.66 3.66
N ARG A 66 1.11 14.57 4.52
CA ARG A 66 2.27 14.34 5.40
C ARG A 66 1.95 13.18 6.33
N ASP A 67 0.74 13.19 6.87
CA ASP A 67 0.25 12.15 7.74
C ASP A 67 0.23 10.78 7.01
N ALA A 68 -0.32 10.73 5.79
CA ALA A 68 -0.34 9.49 5.00
C ALA A 68 1.09 8.96 4.75
N ARG A 69 2.05 9.87 4.55
CA ARG A 69 3.46 9.53 4.38
C ARG A 69 4.04 8.90 5.65
N GLU A 70 3.80 9.46 6.82
CA GLU A 70 4.33 8.93 8.09
C GLU A 70 3.73 7.54 8.39
N LEU A 71 2.42 7.37 8.19
CA LEU A 71 1.76 6.06 8.30
C LEU A 71 2.40 5.02 7.37
N ALA A 72 2.65 5.37 6.11
CA ALA A 72 3.30 4.45 5.17
C ALA A 72 4.74 4.12 5.56
N ILE A 73 5.50 5.07 6.12
CA ILE A 73 6.87 4.83 6.62
C ILE A 73 6.82 3.82 7.77
N ALA A 74 5.94 4.04 8.73
CA ALA A 74 5.77 3.15 9.88
C ALA A 74 5.35 1.74 9.43
N ALA A 75 4.26 1.63 8.66
CA ALA A 75 3.76 0.36 8.16
C ALA A 75 4.80 -0.42 7.34
N PHE A 76 5.52 0.26 6.44
CA PHE A 76 6.58 -0.37 5.65
C PHE A 76 7.77 -0.81 6.52
N GLY A 77 8.11 -0.01 7.55
CA GLY A 77 9.14 -0.35 8.52
C GLY A 77 8.81 -1.63 9.29
N GLU A 78 7.58 -1.75 9.80
CA GLU A 78 7.12 -2.96 10.50
C GLU A 78 7.11 -4.19 9.59
N MET A 79 6.61 -4.05 8.35
CA MET A 79 6.65 -5.14 7.37
C MET A 79 8.09 -5.55 7.02
N GLY A 80 9.02 -4.59 6.98
CA GLY A 80 10.44 -4.87 6.81
C GLY A 80 11.07 -5.65 7.98
N ARG A 81 10.44 -5.62 9.16
CA ARG A 81 10.82 -6.43 10.34
C ARG A 81 10.13 -7.79 10.39
N GLY A 82 9.32 -8.12 9.39
CA GLY A 82 8.65 -9.42 9.26
C GLY A 82 7.21 -9.45 9.77
N LEU A 83 6.61 -8.30 10.12
CA LEU A 83 5.18 -8.26 10.40
C LEU A 83 4.39 -8.41 9.10
N GLU A 84 3.33 -9.20 9.13
CA GLU A 84 2.41 -9.29 8.00
C GLU A 84 1.47 -8.07 7.96
N PRO A 85 0.98 -7.65 6.77
CA PRO A 85 0.11 -6.49 6.61
C PRO A 85 -1.14 -6.55 7.50
N ALA A 86 -1.67 -7.75 7.74
CA ALA A 86 -2.81 -7.96 8.64
C ALA A 86 -2.45 -7.58 10.09
N GLU A 87 -1.29 -8.00 10.58
CA GLU A 87 -0.82 -7.65 11.93
C GLU A 87 -0.57 -6.14 12.05
N VAL A 88 -0.03 -5.51 11.00
CA VAL A 88 0.12 -4.05 10.95
C VAL A 88 -1.24 -3.36 11.02
N ILE A 89 -2.28 -3.86 10.34
CA ILE A 89 -3.65 -3.32 10.43
C ILE A 89 -4.21 -3.51 11.85
N ASP A 90 -3.97 -4.65 12.47
CA ASP A 90 -4.44 -4.96 13.83
C ASP A 90 -3.82 -4.02 14.88
N GLN A 91 -2.57 -3.56 14.69
CA GLN A 91 -1.96 -2.53 15.54
C GLN A 91 -2.73 -1.19 15.54
N TYR A 92 -3.51 -0.92 14.50
CA TYR A 92 -4.35 0.28 14.40
C TYR A 92 -5.81 0.01 14.77
N GLY A 93 -6.09 -1.08 15.49
CA GLY A 93 -7.43 -1.44 15.94
C GLY A 93 -8.14 -2.43 15.02
N GLY A 94 -7.49 -2.92 13.96
CA GLY A 94 -8.05 -3.92 13.05
C GLY A 94 -8.93 -3.34 11.94
N ILE A 95 -9.43 -4.23 11.07
CA ILE A 95 -10.17 -3.86 9.85
C ILE A 95 -11.46 -3.07 10.15
N ASP A 96 -12.09 -3.31 11.30
CA ASP A 96 -13.35 -2.65 11.67
C ASP A 96 -13.17 -1.21 12.15
N TYR A 97 -11.96 -0.83 12.57
CA TYR A 97 -11.67 0.50 13.14
C TYR A 97 -10.83 1.38 12.22
N ILE A 98 -10.12 0.79 11.26
CA ILE A 98 -9.30 1.55 10.33
C ILE A 98 -10.16 2.16 9.21
N ASN A 99 -9.97 3.47 8.95
CA ASN A 99 -10.62 4.10 7.81
C ASN A 99 -10.10 3.50 6.49
N ALA A 100 -10.97 3.40 5.48
CA ALA A 100 -10.63 2.97 4.12
C ALA A 100 -9.40 3.68 3.52
N ALA A 101 -9.21 4.96 3.84
CA ALA A 101 -8.03 5.73 3.45
C ALA A 101 -6.73 5.18 4.06
N ALA A 102 -6.70 4.99 5.38
CA ALA A 102 -5.56 4.42 6.10
C ALA A 102 -5.27 2.99 5.63
N LEU A 103 -6.32 2.18 5.42
CA LEU A 103 -6.19 0.85 4.83
C LEU A 103 -5.59 0.90 3.41
N GLY A 104 -6.00 1.88 2.60
CA GLY A 104 -5.43 2.13 1.27
C GLY A 104 -3.95 2.49 1.32
N VAL A 105 -3.54 3.28 2.30
CA VAL A 105 -2.13 3.64 2.54
C VAL A 105 -1.31 2.41 2.95
N ILE A 106 -1.79 1.61 3.90
CA ILE A 106 -1.10 0.39 4.36
C ILE A 106 -0.99 -0.62 3.21
N ASN A 107 -2.06 -0.87 2.47
CA ASN A 107 -2.03 -1.77 1.31
C ASN A 107 -1.06 -1.29 0.22
N PHE A 108 -0.98 0.03 0.00
CA PHE A 108 -0.01 0.59 -0.93
C PHE A 108 1.42 0.33 -0.44
N ALA A 109 1.72 0.58 0.83
CA ALA A 109 3.03 0.27 1.41
C ALA A 109 3.36 -1.23 1.32
N ALA A 110 2.38 -2.11 1.62
CA ALA A 110 2.53 -3.55 1.54
C ALA A 110 2.85 -4.03 0.12
N SER A 111 2.25 -3.42 -0.90
CA SER A 111 2.53 -3.75 -2.31
C SER A 111 3.99 -3.49 -2.71
N LEU A 112 4.68 -2.64 -1.97
CA LEU A 112 6.08 -2.27 -2.22
C LEU A 112 7.07 -3.14 -1.43
N ARG A 113 6.62 -4.00 -0.50
CA ARG A 113 7.49 -4.72 0.46
C ARG A 113 8.53 -5.63 -0.18
N TYR A 114 8.22 -6.20 -1.34
CA TYR A 114 9.13 -7.10 -2.05
C TYR A 114 10.21 -6.36 -2.85
N ASN A 115 10.15 -5.02 -2.89
CA ASN A 115 11.16 -4.22 -3.54
C ASN A 115 12.26 -3.84 -2.54
N THR A 116 13.30 -4.66 -2.48
CA THR A 116 14.46 -4.49 -1.59
C THR A 116 15.27 -3.20 -1.83
N SER A 117 15.06 -2.52 -2.96
CA SER A 117 15.71 -1.25 -3.26
C SER A 117 15.01 -0.03 -2.64
N LEU A 118 13.80 -0.21 -2.10
CA LEU A 118 13.02 0.88 -1.52
C LEU A 118 13.29 1.00 -0.02
N THR A 119 13.72 2.19 0.39
CA THR A 119 13.78 2.57 1.81
C THR A 119 12.40 3.02 2.29
N PRO A 120 12.11 2.94 3.60
CA PRO A 120 10.87 3.48 4.17
C PRO A 120 10.62 4.94 3.75
N GLN A 121 11.65 5.78 3.73
CA GLN A 121 11.56 7.19 3.33
C GLN A 121 11.15 7.35 1.86
N ARG A 122 11.61 6.45 0.99
CA ARG A 122 11.22 6.45 -0.42
C ARG A 122 9.76 6.06 -0.58
N VAL A 123 9.30 5.04 0.15
CA VAL A 123 7.89 4.63 0.21
C VAL A 123 7.01 5.77 0.72
N GLY A 124 7.43 6.46 1.77
CA GLY A 124 6.75 7.66 2.28
C GLY A 124 6.63 8.77 1.24
N SER A 125 7.70 9.00 0.46
CA SER A 125 7.69 10.02 -0.62
C SER A 125 6.73 9.65 -1.77
N LEU A 126 6.68 8.37 -2.15
CA LEU A 126 5.74 7.86 -3.15
C LEU A 126 4.30 7.97 -2.67
N THR A 127 4.07 7.64 -1.39
CA THR A 127 2.76 7.77 -0.73
C THR A 127 2.31 9.22 -0.70
N PHE A 128 3.17 10.16 -0.32
CA PHE A 128 2.86 11.60 -0.35
C PHE A 128 2.45 12.07 -1.74
N SER A 129 3.20 11.66 -2.78
CA SER A 129 2.90 12.00 -4.17
C SER A 129 1.53 11.46 -4.60
N ARG A 130 1.27 10.18 -4.29
CA ARG A 130 -0.01 9.50 -4.56
C ARG A 130 -1.18 10.14 -3.81
N CYS A 131 -0.98 10.53 -2.56
CA CYS A 131 -1.98 11.25 -1.77
C CYS A 131 -2.34 12.58 -2.41
N ARG A 132 -1.34 13.38 -2.82
CA ARG A 132 -1.57 14.67 -3.49
C ARG A 132 -2.33 14.55 -4.80
N SER A 133 -2.21 13.42 -5.49
CA SER A 133 -3.00 13.10 -6.69
C SER A 133 -4.37 12.47 -6.38
N GLY A 134 -4.80 12.44 -5.12
CA GLY A 134 -6.07 11.84 -4.70
C GLY A 134 -6.10 10.31 -4.79
N GLY A 135 -4.95 9.64 -4.84
CA GLY A 135 -4.84 8.19 -5.04
C GLY A 135 -5.30 7.32 -3.86
N PHE A 136 -5.68 7.94 -2.73
CA PHE A 136 -6.27 7.31 -1.56
C PHE A 136 -7.70 7.80 -1.27
N GLY A 137 -8.30 8.59 -2.17
CA GLY A 137 -9.61 9.21 -1.94
C GLY A 137 -9.54 10.56 -1.22
N GLU A 138 -10.67 10.99 -0.67
CA GLU A 138 -10.77 12.20 0.15
C GLU A 138 -10.41 11.87 1.60
N LEU A 139 -9.21 12.25 2.02
CA LEU A 139 -8.76 12.24 3.41
C LEU A 139 -9.44 13.37 4.18
N GLN A 140 -9.87 13.05 5.40
CA GLN A 140 -10.35 13.98 6.41
C GLN A 140 -9.40 13.99 7.62
N PRO A 141 -9.37 15.07 8.41
CA PRO A 141 -8.68 15.09 9.69
C PRO A 141 -9.17 13.94 10.59
N GLY A 142 -8.25 13.13 11.12
CA GLY A 142 -8.55 11.97 11.95
C GLY A 142 -8.73 10.65 11.19
N ASP A 143 -8.73 10.64 9.86
CA ASP A 143 -8.83 9.39 9.07
C ASP A 143 -7.55 8.54 9.15
N LEU A 144 -6.43 9.16 9.47
CA LEU A 144 -5.14 8.50 9.57
C LEU A 144 -4.79 8.35 11.05
N PRO A 145 -4.60 7.11 11.55
CA PRO A 145 -4.25 6.86 12.92
C PRO A 145 -2.78 7.19 13.12
N ILE A 146 -2.47 8.48 13.18
CA ILE A 146 -1.14 8.93 13.57
C ILE A 146 -1.29 9.26 15.03
N SER A 147 -0.86 8.31 15.85
CA SER A 147 -0.65 8.59 17.25
C SER A 147 0.31 9.78 17.29
N GLU A 148 -0.17 10.94 17.72
CA GLU A 148 0.67 12.12 17.97
C GLU A 148 1.77 11.81 19.01
N ASP A 149 1.64 10.67 19.71
CA ASP A 149 2.61 10.10 20.65
C ASP A 149 3.59 9.07 20.04
N SER A 150 3.42 8.67 18.77
CA SER A 150 4.34 7.74 18.08
C SER A 150 5.48 8.50 17.40
N ALA A 151 6.25 9.27 18.18
CA ALA A 151 7.68 9.35 17.87
C ALA A 151 8.22 7.91 17.85
N PRO A 152 9.15 7.53 16.95
CA PRO A 152 9.70 6.18 16.97
C PRO A 152 10.24 5.96 18.37
N ALA A 153 9.56 5.09 19.13
CA ALA A 153 9.99 4.76 20.47
C ALA A 153 11.44 4.34 20.34
N GLN A 154 12.34 5.15 20.91
CA GLN A 154 13.62 4.61 21.32
C GLN A 154 13.27 3.36 22.14
N PRO A 155 14.01 2.24 21.98
CA PRO A 155 13.68 0.98 22.63
C PRO A 155 13.45 1.26 24.12
N VAL A 156 12.18 1.24 24.52
CA VAL A 156 11.81 1.46 25.90
C VAL A 156 12.31 0.21 26.62
N PRO A 157 13.18 0.31 27.63
CA PRO A 157 13.50 -0.83 28.47
C PRO A 157 12.18 -1.33 29.03
N THR A 158 11.83 -2.58 28.71
CA THR A 158 10.64 -3.27 29.18
C THR A 158 10.50 -3.11 30.70
N GLU A 159 9.69 -2.16 31.13
CA GLU A 159 9.26 -2.07 32.52
C GLU A 159 8.15 -3.10 32.70
N SER A 160 8.52 -4.22 33.33
CA SER A 160 7.65 -5.36 33.59
C SER A 160 6.45 -4.93 34.43
N GLN A 161 5.26 -4.92 33.83
CA GLN A 161 4.01 -4.86 34.60
C GLN A 161 3.81 -6.17 35.37
N PRO A 162 3.43 -6.12 36.66
CA PRO A 162 3.17 -7.31 37.45
C PRO A 162 1.71 -7.79 37.33
N GLY A 163 1.54 -9.10 37.12
CA GLY A 163 0.28 -9.85 37.33
C GLY A 163 -0.46 -10.20 36.04
N THR A 164 -0.26 -11.37 35.45
CA THR A 164 -0.81 -12.63 35.96
C THR A 164 0.14 -13.78 35.63
N SER A 165 0.50 -14.55 36.65
CA SER A 165 1.44 -15.66 36.60
C SER A 165 0.87 -16.84 35.80
N ALA A 166 1.02 -16.82 34.47
CA ALA A 166 1.33 -18.04 33.74
C ALA A 166 2.83 -18.27 33.89
N ALA A 167 3.24 -19.49 34.27
CA ALA A 167 4.64 -19.84 34.42
C ALA A 167 5.38 -19.46 33.14
N ALA A 168 6.43 -18.65 33.25
CA ALA A 168 7.25 -18.29 32.10
C ALA A 168 7.72 -19.58 31.41
N PRO A 169 7.52 -19.72 30.09
CA PRO A 169 7.92 -20.92 29.37
C PRO A 169 9.42 -21.14 29.55
N ALA A 170 9.82 -22.40 29.70
CA ALA A 170 11.23 -22.72 29.80
C ALA A 170 11.96 -22.21 28.54
N PRO A 171 13.24 -21.79 28.62
CA PRO A 171 13.97 -21.28 27.45
C PRO A 171 13.94 -22.23 26.24
N ASP A 172 13.86 -23.55 26.46
CA ASP A 172 13.75 -24.57 25.41
C ASP A 172 12.41 -24.54 24.66
N GLU A 173 11.34 -24.02 25.28
CA GLU A 173 9.98 -23.90 24.75
C GLU A 173 9.84 -22.66 23.85
N VAL A 174 10.50 -21.55 24.23
CA VAL A 174 10.60 -20.34 23.38
C VAL A 174 11.31 -20.66 22.06
N ASP A 175 12.38 -21.47 22.12
CA ASP A 175 13.09 -21.94 20.92
C ASP A 175 12.24 -22.87 20.05
N ALA A 176 11.35 -23.68 20.64
CA ALA A 176 10.41 -24.51 19.89
C ALA A 176 9.41 -23.66 19.09
N CYS A 177 8.86 -22.61 19.70
CA CYS A 177 7.92 -21.70 19.06
C CYS A 177 8.51 -20.94 17.87
N VAL A 178 9.78 -20.50 17.99
CA VAL A 178 10.49 -19.86 16.88
C VAL A 178 10.68 -20.83 15.71
N ARG A 179 11.05 -22.10 15.99
CA ARG A 179 11.20 -23.12 14.96
C ARG A 179 9.90 -23.43 14.23
N TYR A 180 8.78 -23.56 14.94
CA TYR A 180 7.48 -23.81 14.30
C TYR A 180 7.06 -22.68 13.36
N ARG A 181 7.25 -21.42 13.78
CA ARG A 181 6.97 -20.26 12.93
C ARG A 181 7.84 -20.26 11.67
N GLN A 182 9.13 -20.58 11.81
CA GLN A 182 10.05 -20.68 10.67
C GLN A 182 9.60 -21.76 9.67
N GLN A 183 9.20 -22.93 10.15
CA GLN A 183 8.75 -24.05 9.32
C GLN A 183 7.44 -23.73 8.57
N LEU A 184 6.50 -23.03 9.21
CA LEU A 184 5.28 -22.58 8.53
C LEU A 184 5.61 -21.64 7.36
N GLN A 185 6.54 -20.69 7.54
CA GLN A 185 6.97 -19.79 6.47
C GLN A 185 7.71 -20.52 5.33
N ASP A 186 8.48 -21.57 5.64
CA ASP A 186 9.12 -22.41 4.64
C ASP A 186 8.09 -23.19 3.80
N ILE A 187 7.04 -23.71 4.43
CA ILE A 187 5.96 -24.44 3.76
C ILE A 187 5.14 -23.48 2.87
N GLU A 188 4.83 -22.28 3.36
CA GLU A 188 4.12 -21.27 2.58
C GLU A 188 4.91 -20.79 1.35
N ARG A 189 6.25 -20.68 1.47
CA ARG A 189 7.11 -20.38 0.32
C ARG A 189 7.13 -21.49 -0.73
N GLN A 190 6.99 -22.75 -0.29
CA GLN A 190 6.97 -23.91 -1.18
C GLN A 190 5.61 -24.08 -1.87
N LEU A 191 4.51 -23.72 -1.20
CA LEU A 191 3.17 -23.71 -1.78
C LEU A 191 3.05 -22.58 -2.82
N ARG A 192 3.32 -22.85 -4.10
CA ARG A 192 3.04 -21.86 -5.16
C ARG A 192 1.53 -21.83 -5.46
N PRO A 193 0.99 -20.66 -5.85
CA PRO A 193 -0.39 -20.58 -6.33
C PRO A 193 -0.57 -21.48 -7.56
N GLY A 194 -1.30 -22.60 -7.39
CA GLY A 194 -1.61 -23.53 -8.48
C GLY A 194 -1.05 -24.95 -8.35
N ASP A 195 -0.29 -25.27 -7.30
CA ASP A 195 0.20 -26.64 -7.07
C ASP A 195 -0.96 -27.58 -6.70
N ARG A 196 -1.55 -28.25 -7.70
CA ARG A 196 -2.64 -29.23 -7.55
C ARG A 196 -2.17 -30.69 -7.59
N GLY A 197 -0.87 -30.93 -7.36
CA GLY A 197 -0.29 -32.27 -7.28
C GLY A 197 -0.21 -32.82 -5.86
N GLU A 198 0.19 -34.09 -5.74
CA GLU A 198 0.40 -34.79 -4.46
C GLU A 198 1.35 -34.02 -3.52
N ASP A 199 2.40 -33.40 -4.08
CA ASP A 199 3.34 -32.55 -3.32
C ASP A 199 2.64 -31.36 -2.65
N GLY A 200 1.65 -30.77 -3.32
CA GLY A 200 0.87 -29.65 -2.80
C GLY A 200 -0.09 -30.08 -1.69
N GLU A 201 -0.64 -31.30 -1.74
CA GLU A 201 -1.47 -31.86 -0.67
C GLU A 201 -0.64 -32.20 0.56
N MET A 202 0.56 -32.77 0.37
CA MET A 202 1.50 -33.05 1.46
C MET A 202 1.88 -31.77 2.20
N LEU A 203 2.26 -30.71 1.48
CA LEU A 203 2.62 -29.43 2.10
C LEU A 203 1.45 -28.80 2.86
N ARG A 204 0.21 -28.93 2.39
CA ARG A 204 -0.99 -28.47 3.13
C ARG A 204 -1.19 -29.24 4.42
N GLN A 205 -1.07 -30.57 4.38
CA GLN A 205 -1.19 -31.42 5.56
C GLN A 205 -0.06 -31.14 6.57
N GLU A 206 1.16 -30.92 6.09
CA GLU A 206 2.30 -30.58 6.94
C GLU A 206 2.12 -29.20 7.59
N ARG A 207 1.62 -28.21 6.84
CA ARG A 207 1.24 -26.90 7.39
C ARG A 207 0.23 -27.04 8.52
N GLU A 208 -0.85 -27.79 8.31
CA GLU A 208 -1.88 -28.02 9.33
C GLU A 208 -1.29 -28.67 10.59
N ARG A 209 -0.37 -29.62 10.43
CA ARG A 209 0.33 -30.26 11.56
C ARG A 209 1.13 -29.24 12.37
N TYR A 210 1.94 -28.41 11.72
CA TYR A 210 2.74 -27.40 12.41
C TYR A 210 1.89 -26.30 13.03
N GLN A 211 0.78 -25.94 12.38
CA GLN A 211 -0.14 -24.95 12.92
C GLN A 211 -0.82 -25.45 14.20
N ALA A 212 -1.18 -26.74 14.26
CA ALA A 212 -1.73 -27.37 15.47
C ALA A 212 -0.69 -27.49 16.61
N LEU A 213 0.56 -27.81 16.29
CA LEU A 213 1.66 -27.82 17.28
C LEU A 213 1.89 -26.42 17.85
N TRP A 214 2.01 -25.42 16.97
CA TRP A 214 2.20 -24.04 17.37
C TRP A 214 1.03 -23.50 18.21
N SER A 215 -0.22 -23.79 17.84
CA SER A 215 -1.38 -23.33 18.64
C SER A 215 -1.45 -23.99 20.00
N THR A 216 -1.02 -25.25 20.12
CA THR A 216 -1.10 -25.99 21.38
C THR A 216 0.01 -25.57 22.35
N GLU A 217 1.23 -25.40 21.85
CA GLU A 217 2.43 -25.18 22.66
C GLU A 217 2.79 -23.70 22.85
N CYS A 218 2.38 -22.80 21.95
CA CYS A 218 2.88 -21.41 21.94
C CYS A 218 1.83 -20.33 22.16
N VAL A 219 0.54 -20.68 22.10
CA VAL A 219 -0.58 -19.71 22.15
C VAL A 219 -1.45 -19.88 23.41
N ASN A 220 -1.20 -20.92 24.22
CA ASN A 220 -1.89 -21.14 25.49
C ASN A 220 -1.29 -20.37 26.67
#